data_AF-A0A8E0S4M0-F1
#
_entry.id   AF-A0A8E0S4M0-F1
#
_cell.length_a   1.000
_cell.length_b   1.000
_cell.length_c   1.000
_cell.angle_alpha   90.00
_cell.angle_beta   90.00
_cell.angle_gamma   90.00
#
_symmetry.space_group_name_H-M   'P 1'
#
loop_
_entity.id
_entity.type
_entity.pdbx_description
1 polymer ?
#
loop_
_entity_poly.entity_id
_entity_poly.type
_entity_poly.pdbx_seq_one_letter_code
_entity_poly.pdbx_strand_id
1 'polypeptide(L)'
;MSSRHANRADISYMGKAAEETEVQRAANKQLMDEGRIIRSKELERRRREEENGCDNYKQDGSNKTSSNGGPSRYSSQRSSVELSSSASSSSRSMDARELRMQLLQLEEKFKGAMMANVQLDNDKQLLRYHCYFGILYEVDLLKDKLEDLTDSNACLQKSFLEKKRELAYERMQVAELNHRLDFARKQIEARDQLLIEHDLILLGGSDLDDAPPLPEDQKPLPDLDDEEASAKSRDVNEVKRVPNGFADSGRPKQEALPSMALISKSTADMLNNLGEPNLEAQIVRLFDIRKELTARVEKLENDLETERNQPGPVSRYESRTRYAQSQEAELKQDLHNLRSQAQEYKYKLQEALQRNTALESDVSSPALSHYGHPNNIGVFHLTISSSSRRSITYLRTPSIQLSNF
;
A
#
# COMPACT_ATOMS: atom_id res chain seq x y z
N MET A 1 -1.72 -37.16 33.19
CA MET A 1 -1.92 -36.52 31.87
C MET A 1 -1.14 -37.33 30.84
N SER A 2 -1.79 -38.29 30.16
CA SER A 2 -1.13 -39.07 29.10
C SER A 2 -2.20 -39.51 28.10
N SER A 3 -2.36 -38.75 27.02
CA SER A 3 -3.11 -39.14 25.81
C SER A 3 -2.98 -38.01 24.80
N ARG A 4 -1.94 -38.04 23.94
CA ARG A 4 -1.83 -37.14 22.78
C ARG A 4 -0.78 -37.54 21.74
N HIS A 5 -0.41 -38.82 21.64
CA HIS A 5 0.60 -39.29 20.67
C HIS A 5 0.13 -40.32 19.64
N ALA A 6 -1.16 -40.68 19.59
CA ALA A 6 -1.64 -41.69 18.63
C ALA A 6 -1.95 -41.15 17.21
N ASN A 7 -2.26 -39.87 17.03
CA ASN A 7 -3.01 -39.47 15.82
C ASN A 7 -2.18 -39.16 14.57
N ARG A 8 -0.85 -39.08 14.61
CA ARG A 8 -0.05 -38.67 13.44
C ARG A 8 0.37 -39.85 12.55
N ALA A 9 0.57 -41.04 13.13
CA ALA A 9 0.89 -42.25 12.38
C ALA A 9 -0.34 -42.77 11.64
N ASP A 10 -1.51 -42.77 12.28
CA ASP A 10 -2.75 -43.31 11.72
C ASP A 10 -3.26 -42.51 10.50
N ILE A 11 -3.08 -41.18 10.49
CA ILE A 11 -3.46 -40.33 9.34
C ILE A 11 -2.61 -40.65 8.09
N SER A 12 -1.32 -40.99 8.28
CA SER A 12 -0.41 -41.35 7.19
C SER A 12 -0.72 -42.76 6.63
N TYR A 13 -1.11 -43.70 7.50
CA TYR A 13 -1.56 -45.02 7.09
C TYR A 13 -2.92 -44.99 6.36
N MET A 14 -3.87 -44.17 6.82
CA MET A 14 -5.16 -43.98 6.14
C MET A 14 -5.02 -43.32 4.77
N GLY A 15 -4.09 -42.37 4.60
CA GLY A 15 -3.79 -41.76 3.30
C GLY A 15 -3.22 -42.76 2.29
N LYS A 16 -2.28 -43.60 2.72
CA LYS A 16 -1.72 -44.68 1.88
C LYS A 16 -2.76 -45.74 1.52
N ALA A 17 -3.62 -46.12 2.46
CA ALA A 17 -4.72 -47.05 2.20
C ALA A 17 -5.74 -46.46 1.22
N ALA A 18 -6.03 -45.16 1.30
CA ALA A 18 -6.91 -44.48 0.35
C ALA A 18 -6.31 -44.46 -1.07
N GLU A 19 -5.03 -44.09 -1.19
CA GLU A 19 -4.29 -44.10 -2.45
C GLU A 19 -4.21 -45.51 -3.06
N GLU A 20 -3.94 -46.53 -2.24
CA GLU A 20 -3.93 -47.94 -2.66
C GLU A 20 -5.32 -48.39 -3.17
N THR A 21 -6.41 -47.98 -2.51
CA THR A 21 -7.77 -48.29 -2.99
C THR A 21 -8.14 -47.57 -4.28
N GLU A 22 -7.60 -46.38 -4.51
CA GLU A 22 -7.80 -45.61 -5.74
C GLU A 22 -7.03 -46.23 -6.91
N VAL A 23 -5.78 -46.63 -6.68
CA VAL A 23 -4.96 -47.38 -7.64
C VAL A 23 -5.62 -48.71 -7.98
N GLN A 24 -6.17 -49.44 -7.00
CA GLN A 24 -6.90 -50.69 -7.24
C GLN A 24 -8.15 -50.47 -8.11
N ARG A 25 -8.88 -49.37 -7.88
CA ARG A 25 -10.08 -49.01 -8.66
C ARG A 25 -9.73 -48.58 -10.08
N ALA A 26 -8.63 -47.85 -10.25
CA ALA A 26 -8.10 -47.46 -11.56
C ALA A 26 -7.60 -48.68 -12.36
N ALA A 27 -6.89 -49.61 -11.71
CA ALA A 27 -6.44 -50.85 -12.32
C ALA A 27 -7.62 -51.75 -12.74
N ASN A 28 -8.66 -51.87 -11.91
CA ASN A 28 -9.88 -52.61 -12.30
C ASN A 28 -10.62 -51.95 -13.47
N LYS A 29 -10.66 -50.61 -13.53
CA LYS A 29 -11.25 -49.89 -14.67
C LYS A 29 -10.46 -50.16 -15.96
N GLN A 30 -9.13 -50.12 -15.90
CA GLN A 30 -8.26 -50.44 -17.03
C GLN A 30 -8.42 -51.89 -17.49
N LEU A 31 -8.51 -52.87 -16.58
CA LEU A 31 -8.76 -54.27 -16.94
C LEU A 31 -10.12 -54.47 -17.62
N MET A 32 -11.16 -53.72 -17.21
CA MET A 32 -12.46 -53.75 -17.86
C MET A 32 -12.42 -53.10 -19.26
N ASP A 33 -11.70 -51.98 -19.40
CA ASP A 33 -11.47 -51.31 -20.68
C ASP A 33 -10.70 -52.22 -21.65
N GLU A 34 -9.63 -52.86 -21.18
CA GLU A 34 -8.88 -53.86 -21.94
C GLU A 34 -9.73 -55.08 -22.29
N GLY A 35 -10.59 -55.55 -21.38
CA GLY A 35 -11.55 -56.62 -21.64
C GLY A 35 -12.53 -56.28 -22.76
N ARG A 36 -13.02 -55.03 -22.81
CA ARG A 36 -13.86 -54.53 -23.91
C ARG A 36 -13.09 -54.46 -25.22
N ILE A 37 -11.85 -53.96 -25.20
CA ILE A 37 -10.98 -53.88 -26.37
C ILE A 37 -10.65 -55.28 -26.91
N ILE A 38 -10.32 -56.25 -26.04
CA ILE A 38 -10.02 -57.64 -26.43
C ILE A 38 -11.26 -58.28 -27.05
N ARG A 39 -12.44 -58.11 -26.45
CA ARG A 39 -13.69 -58.64 -27.02
C ARG A 39 -14.00 -58.02 -28.38
N SER A 40 -13.84 -56.71 -28.53
CA SER A 40 -14.05 -56.01 -29.81
C SER A 40 -13.04 -56.44 -30.86
N LYS A 41 -11.77 -56.60 -30.47
CA LYS A 41 -10.69 -57.03 -31.37
C LYS A 41 -10.82 -58.50 -31.79
N GLU A 42 -11.33 -59.36 -30.89
CA GLU A 42 -11.59 -60.77 -31.18
C GLU A 42 -12.80 -60.95 -32.09
N LEU A 43 -13.87 -60.16 -31.89
CA LEU A 43 -15.00 -60.08 -32.83
C LEU A 43 -14.55 -59.63 -34.22
N GLU A 44 -13.69 -58.60 -34.29
CA GLU A 44 -13.12 -58.10 -35.54
C GLU A 44 -12.17 -59.13 -36.19
N ARG A 45 -11.40 -59.88 -35.39
CA ARG A 45 -10.54 -60.97 -35.88
C ARG A 45 -11.39 -62.09 -36.49
N ARG A 46 -12.49 -62.49 -35.84
CA ARG A 46 -13.39 -63.51 -36.36
C ARG A 46 -14.06 -63.08 -37.65
N ARG A 47 -14.48 -61.81 -37.74
CA ARG A 47 -15.00 -61.21 -38.97
C ARG A 47 -13.97 -61.24 -40.11
N ARG A 48 -12.72 -60.87 -39.83
CA ARG A 48 -11.62 -60.89 -40.81
C ARG A 48 -11.25 -62.32 -41.24
N GLU A 49 -11.36 -63.30 -40.35
CA GLU A 49 -11.13 -64.71 -40.68
C GLU A 49 -12.28 -65.35 -41.45
N GLU A 50 -13.52 -64.91 -41.20
CA GLU A 50 -14.70 -65.28 -42.00
C GLU A 50 -14.61 -64.65 -43.42
N GLU A 51 -14.12 -63.41 -43.54
CA GLU A 51 -13.85 -62.74 -44.83
C GLU A 51 -12.68 -63.41 -45.60
N ASN A 52 -11.57 -63.76 -44.92
CA ASN A 52 -10.41 -64.40 -45.55
C ASN A 52 -10.59 -65.92 -45.77
N GLY A 53 -11.47 -66.58 -45.02
CA GLY A 53 -11.76 -68.01 -45.13
C GLY A 53 -12.56 -68.36 -46.39
N CYS A 54 -13.21 -67.38 -47.01
CA CYS A 54 -13.92 -67.55 -48.29
C CYS A 54 -12.98 -67.45 -49.51
N ASP A 55 -11.73 -67.00 -49.35
CA ASP A 55 -10.80 -66.75 -50.47
C ASP A 55 -9.84 -67.91 -50.78
N ASN A 56 -9.86 -69.01 -50.01
CA ASN A 56 -8.93 -70.13 -50.23
C ASN A 56 -9.46 -71.25 -51.16
N TYR A 57 -10.60 -71.02 -51.82
CA TYR A 57 -11.13 -71.95 -52.83
C TYR A 57 -11.65 -71.19 -54.05
N LYS A 58 -10.76 -70.57 -54.83
CA LYS A 58 -10.90 -70.39 -56.28
C LYS A 58 -9.65 -69.76 -56.86
N GLN A 59 -8.74 -70.63 -57.29
CA GLN A 59 -7.79 -70.28 -58.31
C GLN A 59 -8.42 -70.52 -59.69
N ASP A 60 -8.22 -69.51 -60.54
CA ASP A 60 -8.22 -69.55 -62.01
C ASP A 60 -9.52 -69.26 -62.78
N GLY A 61 -9.37 -68.40 -63.79
CA GLY A 61 -10.44 -68.02 -64.71
C GLY A 61 -10.63 -66.52 -64.90
N SER A 62 -9.64 -65.86 -65.48
CA SER A 62 -9.76 -64.50 -66.03
C SER A 62 -10.94 -64.34 -66.99
N ASN A 63 -11.76 -63.29 -66.81
CA ASN A 63 -12.26 -62.49 -67.93
C ASN A 63 -12.76 -61.11 -67.47
N LYS A 64 -12.18 -60.07 -68.07
CA LYS A 64 -12.63 -58.68 -68.07
C LYS A 64 -13.98 -58.55 -68.77
N THR A 65 -14.90 -57.74 -68.25
CA THR A 65 -15.72 -56.75 -68.98
C THR A 65 -16.53 -55.93 -67.96
N SER A 66 -16.13 -54.67 -67.77
CA SER A 66 -16.85 -53.47 -68.23
C SER A 66 -18.00 -53.03 -67.32
N SER A 67 -17.72 -51.93 -66.64
CA SER A 67 -18.66 -50.91 -66.18
C SER A 67 -19.92 -50.76 -67.04
N ASN A 68 -21.07 -50.63 -66.38
CA ASN A 68 -22.00 -49.54 -66.69
C ASN A 68 -22.95 -49.29 -65.52
N GLY A 69 -22.99 -48.02 -65.10
CA GLY A 69 -23.91 -47.53 -64.09
C GLY A 69 -25.25 -47.10 -64.70
N GLY A 70 -26.34 -47.52 -64.04
CA GLY A 70 -27.67 -46.90 -63.92
C GLY A 70 -28.47 -46.54 -65.18
N PRO A 71 -29.73 -46.08 -65.04
CA PRO A 71 -30.60 -46.08 -63.86
C PRO A 71 -32.02 -46.62 -64.11
N SER A 72 -32.74 -46.81 -62.99
CA SER A 72 -34.20 -46.89 -62.87
C SER A 72 -34.94 -45.86 -63.74
N ARG A 73 -35.98 -46.30 -64.46
CA ARG A 73 -37.11 -45.47 -64.93
C ARG A 73 -38.26 -46.35 -65.44
N TYR A 74 -39.46 -46.00 -64.96
CA TYR A 74 -40.78 -46.30 -65.52
C TYR A 74 -41.34 -47.71 -65.26
N SER A 75 -42.61 -47.95 -64.96
CA SER A 75 -43.74 -47.18 -64.44
C SER A 75 -44.90 -48.17 -64.44
N SER A 76 -45.69 -48.20 -63.38
CA SER A 76 -47.01 -48.80 -63.41
C SER A 76 -47.93 -47.95 -64.28
N GLN A 77 -48.33 -48.45 -65.45
CA GLN A 77 -49.52 -47.97 -66.16
C GLN A 77 -50.11 -49.06 -67.05
N ARG A 78 -51.11 -49.74 -66.49
CA ARG A 78 -52.45 -49.88 -67.09
C ARG A 78 -52.47 -50.08 -68.62
N SER A 79 -52.72 -51.30 -69.09
CA SER A 79 -53.69 -51.48 -70.17
C SER A 79 -54.71 -52.57 -69.78
N SER A 80 -55.95 -52.10 -69.74
CA SER A 80 -57.18 -52.88 -69.73
C SER A 80 -57.65 -52.94 -71.19
N VAL A 81 -58.52 -53.92 -71.49
CA VAL A 81 -59.22 -54.16 -72.79
C VAL A 81 -58.36 -54.89 -73.83
N GLU A 82 -58.77 -55.96 -74.52
CA GLU A 82 -60.09 -56.48 -74.91
C GLU A 82 -60.09 -58.02 -74.96
N LEU A 83 -61.15 -58.62 -74.45
CA LEU A 83 -61.55 -60.00 -74.74
C LEU A 83 -62.20 -60.02 -76.13
N SER A 84 -61.39 -60.16 -77.17
CA SER A 84 -61.87 -60.34 -78.54
C SER A 84 -62.15 -61.81 -78.78
N SER A 85 -63.42 -62.14 -78.58
CA SER A 85 -64.08 -63.35 -79.07
C SER A 85 -63.83 -63.51 -80.57
N SER A 86 -62.97 -64.47 -80.92
CA SER A 86 -62.85 -65.01 -82.27
C SER A 86 -63.10 -66.50 -82.22
N ALA A 87 -64.37 -66.86 -82.05
CA ALA A 87 -64.88 -68.15 -82.47
C ALA A 87 -64.82 -68.18 -84.01
N SER A 88 -63.70 -68.65 -84.57
CA SER A 88 -63.62 -69.00 -85.99
C SER A 88 -62.96 -70.37 -86.11
N SER A 89 -63.84 -71.37 -86.07
CA SER A 89 -63.72 -72.68 -86.71
C SER A 89 -62.44 -72.93 -87.51
N SER A 90 -61.58 -73.80 -86.98
CA SER A 90 -60.77 -74.69 -87.82
C SER A 90 -60.61 -76.03 -87.11
N SER A 91 -61.57 -76.92 -87.37
CA SER A 91 -61.49 -78.34 -87.04
C SER A 91 -60.41 -78.99 -87.91
N ARG A 92 -59.15 -78.79 -87.52
CA ARG A 92 -58.04 -79.65 -87.94
C ARG A 92 -57.58 -80.36 -86.69
N SER A 93 -57.82 -81.67 -86.67
CA SER A 93 -57.39 -82.61 -85.63
C SER A 93 -55.99 -82.23 -85.14
N MET A 94 -55.89 -81.75 -83.90
CA MET A 94 -54.60 -81.61 -83.23
C MET A 94 -53.98 -83.01 -83.22
N ASP A 95 -52.87 -83.19 -83.94
CA ASP A 95 -52.23 -84.50 -84.02
C ASP A 95 -51.82 -84.91 -82.59
N ALA A 96 -52.08 -86.16 -82.21
CA ALA A 96 -51.79 -86.66 -80.86
C ALA A 96 -50.30 -86.51 -80.46
N ARG A 97 -49.42 -86.25 -81.42
CA ARG A 97 -48.00 -85.92 -81.21
C ARG A 97 -47.80 -84.47 -80.78
N GLU A 98 -48.50 -83.53 -81.39
CA GLU A 98 -48.41 -82.09 -81.08
C GLU A 98 -48.99 -81.79 -79.69
N LEU A 99 -50.13 -82.40 -79.36
CA LEU A 99 -50.73 -82.25 -78.02
C LEU A 99 -49.81 -82.80 -76.92
N ARG A 100 -49.11 -83.93 -77.18
CA ARG A 100 -48.09 -84.47 -76.26
C ARG A 100 -46.88 -83.55 -76.10
N MET A 101 -46.44 -82.93 -77.19
CA MET A 101 -45.33 -81.96 -77.14
C MET A 101 -45.72 -80.69 -76.37
N GLN A 102 -46.95 -80.18 -76.57
CA GLN A 102 -47.47 -79.05 -75.79
C GLN A 102 -47.63 -79.38 -74.31
N LEU A 103 -48.10 -80.60 -73.99
CA LEU A 103 -48.20 -81.08 -72.62
C LEU A 103 -46.81 -81.14 -71.97
N LEU A 104 -45.82 -81.70 -72.66
CA LEU A 104 -44.43 -81.78 -72.19
C LEU A 104 -43.81 -80.38 -72.00
N GLN A 105 -44.07 -79.44 -72.92
CA GLN A 105 -43.64 -78.04 -72.78
C GLN A 105 -44.31 -77.35 -71.59
N LEU A 106 -45.59 -77.63 -71.32
CA LEU A 106 -46.30 -77.10 -70.15
C LEU A 106 -45.76 -77.71 -68.85
N GLU A 107 -45.46 -79.01 -68.83
CA GLU A 107 -44.83 -79.69 -67.70
C GLU A 107 -43.44 -79.12 -67.40
N GLU A 108 -42.62 -78.89 -68.43
CA GLU A 108 -41.29 -78.30 -68.27
C GLU A 108 -41.37 -76.84 -67.78
N LYS A 109 -42.30 -76.04 -68.31
CA LYS A 109 -42.57 -74.68 -67.82
C LYS A 109 -43.08 -74.66 -66.38
N PHE A 110 -43.95 -75.60 -66.01
CA PHE A 110 -44.43 -75.74 -64.63
C PHE A 110 -43.30 -76.11 -63.68
N LYS A 111 -42.45 -77.07 -64.07
CA LYS A 111 -41.25 -77.44 -63.30
C LYS A 111 -40.30 -76.26 -63.14
N GLY A 112 -40.08 -75.48 -64.21
CA GLY A 112 -39.29 -74.24 -64.16
C GLY A 112 -39.88 -73.21 -63.21
N ALA A 113 -41.19 -72.99 -63.25
CA ALA A 113 -41.89 -72.08 -62.34
C ALA A 113 -41.82 -72.56 -60.88
N MET A 114 -41.93 -73.87 -60.63
CA MET A 114 -41.82 -74.44 -59.29
C MET A 114 -40.40 -74.28 -58.71
N MET A 115 -39.37 -74.52 -59.52
CA MET A 115 -37.98 -74.29 -59.10
C MET A 115 -37.70 -72.79 -58.83
N ALA A 116 -38.23 -71.90 -59.68
CA ALA A 116 -38.13 -70.45 -59.46
C ALA A 116 -38.87 -70.01 -58.20
N ASN A 117 -40.05 -70.57 -57.91
CA ASN A 117 -40.80 -70.26 -56.70
C ASN A 117 -40.06 -70.67 -55.43
N VAL A 118 -39.46 -71.87 -55.43
CA VAL A 118 -38.60 -72.34 -54.32
C VAL A 118 -37.37 -71.45 -54.16
N GLN A 119 -36.75 -71.03 -55.27
CA GLN A 119 -35.60 -70.12 -55.24
C GLN A 119 -36.00 -68.76 -54.62
N LEU A 120 -37.13 -68.19 -55.04
CA LEU A 120 -37.63 -66.93 -54.51
C LEU A 120 -37.97 -67.01 -53.01
N ASP A 121 -38.48 -68.15 -52.55
CA ASP A 121 -38.74 -68.36 -51.11
C ASP A 121 -37.43 -68.43 -50.29
N ASN A 122 -36.37 -69.03 -50.84
CA ASN A 122 -35.05 -69.02 -50.21
C ASN A 122 -34.46 -67.61 -50.17
N ASP A 123 -34.52 -66.86 -51.27
CA ASP A 123 -34.01 -65.48 -51.35
C ASP A 123 -34.79 -64.55 -50.42
N LYS A 124 -36.11 -64.73 -50.30
CA LYS A 124 -36.97 -64.02 -49.35
C LYS A 124 -36.60 -64.31 -47.90
N GLN A 125 -36.31 -65.58 -47.57
CA GLN A 125 -35.83 -65.95 -46.23
C GLN A 125 -34.48 -65.31 -45.94
N LEU A 126 -33.53 -65.38 -46.87
CA LEU A 126 -32.21 -64.76 -46.73
C LEU A 126 -32.32 -63.25 -46.50
N LEU A 127 -33.15 -62.56 -47.29
CA LEU A 127 -33.39 -61.12 -47.12
C LEU A 127 -34.04 -60.81 -45.76
N ARG A 128 -34.96 -61.65 -45.30
CA ARG A 128 -35.56 -61.53 -43.96
C ARG A 128 -34.50 -61.67 -42.87
N TYR A 129 -33.61 -62.67 -42.96
CA TYR A 129 -32.53 -62.86 -42.00
C TYR A 129 -31.56 -61.67 -42.00
N HIS A 130 -31.16 -61.20 -43.19
CA HIS A 130 -30.28 -60.05 -43.32
C HIS A 130 -30.91 -58.77 -42.77
N CYS A 131 -32.18 -58.50 -43.09
CA CYS A 131 -32.92 -57.35 -42.58
C CYS A 131 -33.07 -57.40 -41.06
N TYR A 132 -33.44 -58.58 -40.52
CA TYR A 132 -33.56 -58.78 -39.08
C TYR A 132 -32.22 -58.55 -38.36
N PHE A 133 -31.12 -59.10 -38.89
CA PHE A 133 -29.80 -58.93 -38.32
C PHE A 133 -29.30 -57.47 -38.42
N GLY A 134 -29.57 -56.79 -39.53
CA GLY A 134 -29.25 -55.37 -39.69
C GLY A 134 -29.99 -54.48 -38.71
N ILE A 135 -31.28 -54.76 -38.45
CA ILE A 135 -32.06 -54.03 -37.43
C ILE A 135 -31.51 -54.31 -36.03
N LEU A 136 -31.18 -55.56 -35.71
CA LEU A 136 -30.59 -55.90 -34.41
C LEU A 136 -29.25 -55.18 -34.20
N TYR A 137 -28.37 -55.18 -35.20
CA TYR A 137 -27.10 -54.49 -35.14
C TYR A 137 -27.27 -52.98 -34.90
N GLU A 138 -28.18 -52.33 -35.62
CA GLU A 138 -28.47 -50.92 -35.42
C GLU A 138 -29.02 -50.65 -34.01
N VAL A 139 -29.92 -51.50 -33.52
CA VAL A 139 -30.46 -51.39 -32.16
C VAL A 139 -29.36 -51.54 -31.11
N ASP A 140 -28.43 -52.47 -31.28
CA ASP A 140 -27.34 -52.67 -30.33
C ASP A 140 -26.35 -51.49 -30.35
N LEU A 141 -26.03 -50.95 -31.53
CA LEU A 141 -25.23 -49.72 -31.64
C LEU A 141 -25.90 -48.52 -30.95
N LEU A 142 -27.22 -48.41 -31.06
CA LEU A 142 -27.99 -47.36 -30.37
C LEU A 142 -28.03 -47.57 -28.85
N LYS A 143 -28.08 -48.82 -28.37
CA LYS A 143 -27.98 -49.13 -26.93
C LYS A 143 -26.62 -48.76 -26.38
N ASP A 144 -25.53 -49.11 -27.08
CA ASP A 144 -24.18 -48.77 -26.65
C ASP A 144 -24.02 -47.23 -26.53
N LYS A 145 -24.52 -46.48 -27.52
CA LYS A 145 -24.55 -45.00 -27.46
C LYS A 145 -25.39 -44.47 -26.30
N LEU A 146 -26.51 -45.11 -25.98
CA LEU A 146 -27.36 -44.71 -24.85
C LEU A 146 -26.67 -44.98 -23.52
N GLU A 147 -25.96 -46.11 -23.40
CA GLU A 147 -25.16 -46.47 -22.22
C GLU A 147 -24.02 -45.46 -22.02
N ASP A 148 -23.26 -45.14 -23.07
CA ASP A 148 -22.19 -44.13 -23.03
C ASP A 148 -22.69 -42.75 -22.58
N LEU A 149 -23.84 -42.30 -23.11
CA LEU A 149 -24.46 -41.04 -22.71
C LEU A 149 -24.96 -41.06 -21.26
N THR A 150 -25.49 -42.21 -20.81
CA THR A 150 -25.95 -42.38 -19.43
C THR A 150 -24.77 -42.32 -18.46
N ASP A 151 -23.67 -43.00 -18.77
CA ASP A 151 -22.45 -43.00 -17.98
C ASP A 151 -21.78 -41.62 -17.94
N SER A 152 -21.74 -40.93 -19.09
CA SER A 152 -21.24 -39.55 -19.19
C SER A 152 -22.05 -38.59 -18.32
N ASN A 153 -23.39 -38.68 -18.37
CA ASN A 153 -24.27 -37.86 -17.56
C ASN A 153 -24.09 -38.15 -16.05
N ALA A 154 -24.00 -39.43 -15.66
CA ALA A 154 -23.72 -39.81 -14.27
C ALA A 154 -22.37 -39.25 -13.77
N CYS A 155 -21.33 -39.29 -14.61
CA CYS A 155 -20.03 -38.71 -14.30
C CYS A 155 -20.11 -37.17 -14.14
N LEU A 156 -20.80 -36.48 -15.05
CA LEU A 156 -21.02 -35.03 -14.98
C LEU A 156 -21.83 -34.63 -13.74
N GLN A 157 -22.86 -35.39 -13.38
CA GLN A 157 -23.65 -35.12 -12.19
C GLN A 157 -22.81 -35.27 -10.91
N LYS A 158 -21.91 -36.27 -10.87
CA LYS A 158 -20.98 -36.46 -9.75
C LYS A 158 -19.99 -35.29 -9.64
N SER A 159 -19.38 -34.87 -10.75
CA SER A 159 -18.44 -33.74 -10.75
C SER A 159 -19.13 -32.43 -10.39
N PHE A 160 -20.36 -32.21 -10.84
CA PHE A 160 -21.18 -31.07 -10.45
C PHE A 160 -21.42 -31.01 -8.93
N LEU A 161 -21.76 -32.14 -8.32
CA LEU A 161 -21.96 -32.21 -6.86
C LEU A 161 -20.65 -31.98 -6.09
N GLU A 162 -19.53 -32.46 -6.59
CA GLU A 162 -18.20 -32.21 -6.02
C GLU A 162 -17.84 -30.72 -6.11
N LYS A 163 -18.00 -30.10 -7.27
CA LYS A 163 -17.79 -28.66 -7.48
C LYS A 163 -18.72 -27.80 -6.62
N LYS A 164 -19.98 -28.24 -6.43
CA LYS A 164 -20.91 -27.58 -5.50
C LYS A 164 -20.43 -27.63 -4.05
N ARG A 165 -19.81 -28.74 -3.62
CA ARG A 165 -19.22 -28.85 -2.27
C ARG A 165 -17.97 -27.99 -2.13
N GLU A 166 -17.08 -28.00 -3.13
CA GLU A 166 -15.88 -27.16 -3.19
C GLU A 166 -16.26 -25.67 -3.10
N LEU A 167 -17.24 -25.24 -3.88
CA LEU A 167 -17.77 -23.87 -3.83
C LEU A 167 -18.31 -23.50 -2.45
N ALA A 168 -18.99 -24.42 -1.75
CA ALA A 168 -19.46 -24.17 -0.39
C ALA A 168 -18.31 -24.02 0.62
N TYR A 169 -17.24 -24.80 0.45
CA TYR A 169 -16.02 -24.69 1.26
C TYR A 169 -15.32 -23.34 1.02
N GLU A 170 -15.14 -22.96 -0.24
CA GLU A 170 -14.54 -21.67 -0.60
C GLU A 170 -15.35 -20.48 -0.07
N ARG A 171 -16.69 -20.53 -0.17
CA ARG A 171 -17.56 -19.50 0.43
C ARG A 171 -17.36 -19.37 1.93
N MET A 172 -17.17 -20.47 2.64
CA MET A 172 -16.90 -20.46 4.07
C MET A 172 -15.52 -19.83 4.36
N GLN A 173 -14.49 -20.15 3.57
CA GLN A 173 -13.16 -19.56 3.73
C GLN A 173 -13.17 -18.05 3.45
N VAL A 174 -13.86 -17.61 2.39
CA VAL A 174 -14.04 -16.18 2.09
C VAL A 174 -14.73 -15.47 3.25
N ALA A 175 -15.78 -16.06 3.84
CA ALA A 175 -16.45 -15.49 5.00
C ALA A 175 -15.51 -15.37 6.21
N GLU A 176 -14.69 -16.38 6.48
CA GLU A 176 -13.69 -16.33 7.56
C GLU A 176 -12.64 -15.24 7.33
N LEU A 177 -12.12 -15.13 6.11
CA LEU A 177 -11.15 -14.09 5.75
C LEU A 177 -11.77 -12.69 5.85
N ASN A 178 -13.01 -12.51 5.41
CA ASN A 178 -13.73 -11.25 5.57
C ASN A 178 -13.89 -10.87 7.06
N HIS A 179 -14.24 -11.82 7.93
CA HIS A 179 -14.28 -11.55 9.37
C HIS A 179 -12.93 -11.13 9.95
N ARG A 180 -11.83 -11.78 9.52
CA ARG A 180 -10.47 -11.39 9.95
C ARG A 180 -10.08 -10.01 9.42
N LEU A 181 -10.45 -9.69 8.19
CA LEU A 181 -10.22 -8.40 7.55
C LEU A 181 -11.00 -7.31 8.31
N ASP A 182 -12.29 -7.51 8.57
CA ASP A 182 -13.13 -6.58 9.32
C ASP A 182 -12.60 -6.36 10.73
N PHE A 183 -12.10 -7.41 11.38
CA PHE A 183 -11.46 -7.29 12.69
C PHE A 183 -10.19 -6.43 12.63
N ALA A 184 -9.31 -6.67 11.65
CA ALA A 184 -8.11 -5.86 11.46
C ALA A 184 -8.45 -4.40 11.11
N ARG A 185 -9.46 -4.16 10.27
CA ARG A 185 -9.99 -2.83 9.96
C ARG A 185 -10.46 -2.11 11.22
N LYS A 186 -11.27 -2.76 12.06
CA LYS A 186 -11.72 -2.18 13.35
C LYS A 186 -10.56 -1.87 14.29
N GLN A 187 -9.51 -2.69 14.29
CA GLN A 187 -8.30 -2.41 15.09
C GLN A 187 -7.56 -1.17 14.57
N ILE A 188 -7.44 -1.01 13.25
CA ILE A 188 -6.85 0.20 12.64
C ILE A 188 -7.72 1.41 12.92
N GLU A 189 -9.04 1.30 12.77
CA GLU A 189 -9.99 2.38 13.06
C GLU A 189 -9.91 2.80 14.53
N ALA A 190 -9.85 1.85 15.47
CA ALA A 190 -9.66 2.16 16.89
C ALA A 190 -8.31 2.84 17.16
N ARG A 191 -7.23 2.42 16.49
CA ARG A 191 -5.93 3.09 16.57
C ARG A 191 -6.04 4.52 16.04
N ASP A 192 -6.66 4.72 14.89
CA ASP A 192 -6.78 6.02 14.25
C ASP A 192 -7.69 6.97 15.07
N GLN A 193 -8.75 6.45 15.71
CA GLN A 193 -9.55 7.18 16.69
C GLN A 193 -8.69 7.65 17.88
N LEU A 194 -7.84 6.79 18.44
CA LEU A 194 -6.91 7.17 19.50
C LEU A 194 -5.88 8.22 19.04
N LEU A 195 -5.43 8.15 17.80
CA LEU A 195 -4.55 9.17 17.23
C LEU A 195 -5.26 10.53 17.15
N ILE A 196 -6.52 10.53 16.73
CA ILE A 196 -7.35 11.75 16.70
C ILE A 196 -7.59 12.29 18.11
N GLU A 197 -7.97 11.45 19.07
CA GLU A 197 -8.24 11.86 20.46
C GLU A 197 -7.00 12.45 21.15
N HIS A 198 -5.81 11.95 20.82
CA HIS A 198 -4.55 12.44 21.37
C HIS A 198 -3.86 13.52 20.53
N ASP A 199 -4.54 14.06 19.49
CA ASP A 199 -3.98 15.04 18.56
C ASP A 199 -2.60 14.61 18.01
N LEU A 200 -2.46 13.35 17.63
CA LEU A 200 -1.23 12.77 17.08
C LEU A 200 -1.36 12.62 15.56
N ILE A 201 -0.32 12.98 14.83
CA ILE A 201 -0.22 12.86 13.37
C ILE A 201 0.91 11.88 13.04
N LEU A 202 0.63 10.99 12.08
CA LEU A 202 1.60 10.04 11.53
C LEU A 202 2.34 10.68 10.36
N LEU A 203 3.65 10.91 10.50
CA LEU A 203 4.52 11.47 9.47
C LEU A 203 5.36 10.36 8.83
N GLY A 204 5.38 10.28 7.50
CA GLY A 204 6.20 9.32 6.73
C GLY A 204 5.46 8.16 6.06
N GLY A 205 4.12 8.24 5.95
CA GLY A 205 3.29 7.26 5.23
C GLY A 205 2.95 7.61 3.78
N SER A 206 3.34 8.80 3.28
CA SER A 206 2.93 9.32 1.97
C SER A 206 3.62 8.67 0.77
N ASP A 207 4.68 7.89 1.00
CA ASP A 207 5.47 7.27 -0.07
C ASP A 207 5.02 5.84 -0.42
N LEU A 208 3.92 5.38 0.18
CA LEU A 208 3.34 4.05 -0.06
C LEU A 208 1.91 4.21 -0.59
N ASP A 209 1.81 4.28 -1.91
CA ASP A 209 0.62 3.99 -2.72
C ASP A 209 -0.72 4.56 -2.23
N ASP A 210 -0.92 5.86 -2.42
CA ASP A 210 -2.26 6.45 -2.52
C ASP A 210 -2.81 6.20 -3.93
N ALA A 211 -3.02 4.91 -4.25
CA ALA A 211 -3.80 4.50 -5.41
C ALA A 211 -5.29 4.60 -5.02
N PRO A 212 -6.09 5.47 -5.67
CA PRO A 212 -7.50 5.61 -5.35
C PRO A 212 -8.22 4.25 -5.42
N PRO A 213 -9.12 3.94 -4.47
CA PRO A 213 -9.98 2.78 -4.59
C PRO A 213 -10.76 2.90 -5.90
N LEU A 214 -10.52 2.00 -6.83
CA LEU A 214 -11.29 1.94 -8.06
C LEU A 214 -12.77 1.69 -7.68
N PRO A 215 -13.72 2.50 -8.20
CA PRO A 215 -15.13 2.41 -7.85
C PRO A 215 -15.72 1.02 -8.19
N GLU A 216 -16.53 0.49 -7.27
CA GLU A 216 -17.19 -0.83 -7.29
C GLU A 216 -18.29 -1.02 -8.37
N ASP A 217 -18.26 -0.29 -9.50
CA ASP A 217 -19.40 -0.23 -10.43
C ASP A 217 -19.16 -0.82 -11.83
N GLN A 218 -18.31 -1.85 -11.95
CA GLN A 218 -18.33 -2.73 -13.13
C GLN A 218 -18.17 -4.18 -12.71
N LYS A 219 -19.32 -4.82 -12.53
CA LYS A 219 -19.49 -6.27 -12.55
C LYS A 219 -19.86 -6.66 -13.98
N PRO A 220 -18.97 -7.26 -14.79
CA PRO A 220 -19.42 -7.98 -15.97
C PRO A 220 -20.01 -9.31 -15.53
N LEU A 221 -21.26 -9.54 -15.91
CA LEU A 221 -21.92 -10.84 -15.83
C LEU A 221 -21.09 -11.90 -16.56
N PRO A 222 -21.08 -13.17 -16.10
CA PRO A 222 -20.56 -14.26 -16.92
C PRO A 222 -21.62 -14.59 -17.97
N ASP A 223 -21.43 -14.10 -19.19
CA ASP A 223 -22.20 -14.58 -20.34
C ASP A 223 -21.73 -15.99 -20.70
N LEU A 224 -22.74 -16.82 -20.88
CA LEU A 224 -22.68 -18.18 -21.37
C LEU A 224 -22.38 -18.17 -22.88
N ASP A 225 -21.70 -19.23 -23.32
CA ASP A 225 -21.82 -19.89 -24.63
C ASP A 225 -20.51 -20.01 -25.45
N ASP A 226 -20.24 -21.30 -25.73
CA ASP A 226 -19.62 -21.92 -26.90
C ASP A 226 -18.09 -22.11 -27.01
N GLU A 227 -17.72 -23.37 -26.71
CA GLU A 227 -16.73 -24.22 -27.38
C GLU A 227 -16.63 -23.99 -28.91
N GLU A 228 -15.41 -23.86 -29.46
CA GLU A 228 -14.88 -24.81 -30.46
C GLU A 228 -13.37 -24.56 -30.75
N ALA A 229 -12.67 -25.69 -30.87
CA ALA A 229 -11.27 -25.93 -31.17
C ALA A 229 -10.54 -25.03 -32.19
N SER A 230 -9.24 -24.83 -31.97
CA SER A 230 -8.22 -25.23 -32.95
C SER A 230 -6.80 -25.18 -32.37
N ALA A 231 -6.12 -26.32 -32.46
CA ALA A 231 -4.72 -26.53 -32.13
C ALA A 231 -3.75 -25.71 -33.00
N LYS A 232 -2.68 -25.17 -32.41
CA LYS A 232 -1.31 -25.23 -32.99
C LYS A 232 -0.22 -24.78 -32.00
N SER A 233 0.60 -25.77 -31.61
CA SER A 233 2.05 -25.75 -31.34
C SER A 233 2.75 -24.42 -31.03
N ARG A 234 3.44 -24.37 -29.88
CA ARG A 234 4.89 -24.06 -29.82
C ARG A 234 5.47 -24.36 -28.44
N ASP A 235 6.75 -24.67 -28.49
CA ASP A 235 7.57 -25.47 -27.61
C ASP A 235 8.23 -24.66 -26.47
N VAL A 236 8.81 -25.40 -25.52
CA VAL A 236 9.83 -25.02 -24.52
C VAL A 236 9.38 -24.20 -23.30
N ASN A 237 9.20 -24.83 -22.12
CA ASN A 237 10.25 -24.85 -21.08
C ASN A 237 9.84 -25.60 -19.80
N GLU A 238 10.85 -26.29 -19.29
CA GLU A 238 10.99 -26.99 -18.03
C GLU A 238 10.47 -26.22 -16.80
N VAL A 239 9.47 -26.76 -16.08
CA VAL A 239 9.17 -26.35 -14.69
C VAL A 239 9.20 -27.57 -13.77
N LYS A 240 10.38 -27.67 -13.16
CA LYS A 240 10.70 -28.46 -11.98
C LYS A 240 9.69 -28.18 -10.86
N ARG A 241 8.92 -29.19 -10.47
CA ARG A 241 8.16 -29.19 -9.22
C ARG A 241 9.13 -28.91 -8.07
N VAL A 242 8.90 -27.83 -7.33
CA VAL A 242 9.55 -27.62 -6.04
C VAL A 242 8.53 -27.93 -4.95
N PRO A 243 8.83 -28.86 -4.02
CA PRO A 243 7.96 -29.15 -2.89
C PRO A 243 7.98 -27.99 -1.89
N ASN A 244 6.81 -27.72 -1.29
CA ASN A 244 6.68 -26.91 -0.08
C ASN A 244 7.63 -27.46 1.01
N GLY A 245 8.73 -26.76 1.22
CA GLY A 245 9.70 -27.00 2.27
C GLY A 245 9.98 -25.68 2.99
N PHE A 246 9.73 -25.70 4.29
CA PHE A 246 10.12 -24.70 5.28
C PHE A 246 11.34 -23.87 4.86
N ALA A 247 11.13 -22.57 4.61
CA ALA A 247 12.20 -21.61 4.52
C ALA A 247 12.68 -21.26 5.94
N ASP A 248 13.54 -22.10 6.49
CA ASP A 248 14.52 -21.64 7.48
C ASP A 248 15.56 -20.81 6.75
N SER A 249 15.42 -19.49 6.85
CA SER A 249 16.49 -18.57 6.49
C SER A 249 16.65 -17.56 7.62
N GLY A 250 17.49 -17.93 8.58
CA GLY A 250 18.16 -17.02 9.48
C GLY A 250 19.03 -16.01 8.72
N ARG A 251 18.38 -14.98 8.14
CA ARG A 251 19.00 -13.68 7.91
C ARG A 251 18.51 -12.74 9.00
N PRO A 252 19.40 -12.03 9.72
CA PRO A 252 18.95 -10.88 10.47
C PRO A 252 18.43 -9.88 9.43
N LYS A 253 17.11 -9.77 9.30
CA LYS A 253 16.51 -8.58 8.71
C LYS A 253 17.01 -7.44 9.59
N GLN A 254 17.88 -6.59 9.05
CA GLN A 254 18.12 -5.29 9.63
C GLN A 254 16.75 -4.70 9.90
N GLU A 255 16.48 -4.40 11.17
CA GLU A 255 15.30 -3.70 11.61
C GLU A 255 15.32 -2.35 10.89
N ALA A 256 14.71 -2.30 9.71
CA ALA A 256 14.33 -1.07 9.07
C ALA A 256 13.37 -0.43 10.07
N LEU A 257 13.87 0.59 10.78
CA LEU A 257 13.06 1.40 11.67
C LEU A 257 11.77 1.78 10.94
N PRO A 258 10.63 1.79 11.63
CA PRO A 258 9.38 2.21 10.99
C PRO A 258 9.61 3.59 10.36
N SER A 259 9.40 3.69 9.05
CA SER A 259 9.46 4.94 8.28
C SER A 259 8.41 5.98 8.72
N MET A 260 7.69 5.68 9.79
CA MET A 260 6.56 6.44 10.31
C MET A 260 6.84 6.87 11.75
N ALA A 261 6.76 8.18 11.99
CA ALA A 261 6.89 8.78 13.31
C ALA A 261 5.55 9.37 13.76
N LEU A 262 5.19 9.15 15.03
CA LEU A 262 4.05 9.79 15.68
C LEU A 262 4.50 11.09 16.34
N ILE A 263 3.91 12.21 15.92
CA ILE A 263 4.25 13.55 16.41
C ILE A 263 2.93 14.27 16.76
N SER A 264 2.91 15.08 17.83
CA SER A 264 1.70 15.85 18.15
C SER A 264 1.38 16.85 17.05
N LYS A 265 0.11 17.17 16.87
CA LYS A 265 -0.39 18.13 15.90
C LYS A 265 0.29 19.49 16.03
N SER A 266 0.43 20.00 17.26
CA SER A 266 1.13 21.26 17.51
C SER A 266 2.59 21.21 17.05
N THR A 267 3.29 20.10 17.29
CA THR A 267 4.68 19.93 16.85
C THR A 267 4.75 19.78 15.33
N ALA A 268 3.84 19.03 14.70
CA ALA A 268 3.75 18.92 13.24
C ALA A 268 3.47 20.29 12.59
N ASP A 269 2.58 21.10 13.16
CA ASP A 269 2.30 22.46 12.68
C ASP A 269 3.52 23.37 12.81
N MET A 270 4.27 23.30 13.92
CA MET A 270 5.54 24.03 14.07
C MET A 270 6.58 23.62 13.02
N LEU A 271 6.66 22.31 12.73
CA LEU A 271 7.57 21.77 11.72
C LEU A 271 7.17 22.20 10.30
N ASN A 272 5.88 22.19 9.97
CA ASN A 272 5.36 22.65 8.68
C ASN A 272 5.57 24.17 8.47
N ASN A 273 5.42 24.97 9.52
CA ASN A 273 5.63 26.43 9.45
C ASN A 273 7.09 26.84 9.19
N LEU A 274 8.06 25.96 9.44
CA LEU A 274 9.46 26.23 9.16
C LEU A 274 9.78 26.20 7.66
N GLY A 275 8.95 25.59 6.81
CA GLY A 275 9.10 25.58 5.35
C GLY A 275 10.38 24.90 4.83
N GLU A 276 11.09 24.17 5.69
CA GLU A 276 12.31 23.45 5.34
C GLU A 276 11.96 22.02 4.89
N PRO A 277 12.61 21.49 3.84
CA PRO A 277 12.23 20.23 3.21
C PRO A 277 12.58 18.99 4.05
N ASN A 278 13.62 19.07 4.88
CA ASN A 278 14.14 17.94 5.64
C ASN A 278 14.02 18.20 7.14
N LEU A 279 13.72 17.15 7.92
CA LEU A 279 13.66 17.22 9.39
C LEU A 279 14.98 17.73 9.99
N GLU A 280 16.11 17.33 9.44
CA GLU A 280 17.43 17.77 9.88
C GLU A 280 17.63 19.28 9.65
N ALA A 281 17.16 19.81 8.51
CA ALA A 281 17.17 21.25 8.22
C ALA A 281 16.21 22.02 9.14
N GLN A 282 15.02 21.47 9.42
CA GLN A 282 14.07 22.05 10.37
C GLN A 282 14.66 22.14 11.79
N ILE A 283 15.35 21.08 12.24
CA ILE A 283 16.02 21.05 13.54
C ILE A 283 17.11 22.13 13.60
N VAL A 284 17.97 22.21 12.59
CA VAL A 284 19.02 23.24 12.53
C VAL A 284 18.42 24.65 12.58
N ARG A 285 17.38 24.92 11.77
CA ARG A 285 16.69 26.23 11.77
C ARG A 285 16.11 26.57 13.15
N LEU A 286 15.52 25.61 13.86
CA LEU A 286 15.04 25.82 15.23
C LEU A 286 16.17 26.16 16.20
N PHE A 287 17.33 25.50 16.09
CA PHE A 287 18.50 25.83 16.89
C PHE A 287 19.04 27.23 16.58
N ASP A 288 19.03 27.65 15.32
CA ASP A 288 19.48 28.99 14.92
C ASP A 288 18.52 30.09 15.40
N ILE A 289 17.21 29.89 15.26
CA ILE A 289 16.19 30.80 15.82
C ILE A 289 16.36 30.91 17.34
N ARG A 290 16.59 29.79 18.03
CA ARG A 290 16.87 29.80 19.47
C ARG A 290 18.14 30.61 19.79
N LYS A 291 19.25 30.40 19.06
CA LYS A 291 20.49 31.15 19.27
C LYS A 291 20.27 32.66 19.07
N GLU A 292 19.57 33.05 18.01
CA GLU A 292 19.25 34.46 17.73
C GLU A 292 18.41 35.09 18.85
N LEU A 293 17.36 34.41 19.30
CA LEU A 293 16.53 34.87 20.41
C LEU A 293 17.34 34.98 21.71
N THR A 294 18.22 34.02 21.98
CA THR A 294 19.07 34.04 23.18
C THR A 294 20.04 35.22 23.14
N ALA A 295 20.68 35.47 21.99
CA ALA A 295 21.55 36.63 21.80
C ALA A 295 20.80 37.96 21.93
N ARG A 296 19.54 38.01 21.48
CA ARG A 296 18.68 39.19 21.65
C ARG A 296 18.29 39.41 23.11
N VAL A 297 18.02 38.34 23.87
CA VAL A 297 17.77 38.41 25.31
C VAL A 297 19.02 38.90 26.03
N GLU A 298 20.19 38.30 25.77
CA GLU A 298 21.46 38.73 26.36
C GLU A 298 21.79 40.20 26.04
N LYS A 299 21.53 40.64 24.80
CA LYS A 299 21.67 42.04 24.43
C LYS A 299 20.72 42.94 25.23
N LEU A 300 19.45 42.57 25.36
CA LEU A 300 18.48 43.33 26.15
C LEU A 300 18.83 43.34 27.64
N GLU A 301 19.36 42.25 28.18
CA GLU A 301 19.88 42.19 29.56
C GLU A 301 21.08 43.13 29.74
N ASN A 302 22.03 43.15 28.79
CA ASN A 302 23.14 44.09 28.79
C ASN A 302 22.66 45.55 28.67
N ASP A 303 21.69 45.82 27.80
CA ASP A 303 21.10 47.15 27.65
C ASP A 303 20.38 47.58 28.95
N LEU A 304 19.65 46.69 29.62
CA LEU A 304 19.04 46.96 30.92
C LEU A 304 20.08 47.16 32.03
N GLU A 305 21.14 46.37 32.06
CA GLU A 305 22.21 46.48 33.06
C GLU A 305 23.05 47.75 32.85
N THR A 306 23.27 48.16 31.59
CA THR A 306 23.91 49.45 31.29
C THR A 306 23.03 50.63 31.68
N GLU A 307 21.72 50.59 31.44
CA GLU A 307 20.78 51.61 31.92
C GLU A 307 20.69 51.65 33.45
N ARG A 308 20.78 50.50 34.13
CA ARG A 308 20.80 50.41 35.59
C ARG A 308 22.10 50.95 36.19
N ASN A 309 23.24 50.68 35.54
CA ASN A 309 24.56 51.14 35.96
C ASN A 309 24.90 52.55 35.48
N GLN A 310 24.07 53.13 34.60
CA GLN A 310 24.19 54.56 34.31
C GLN A 310 23.88 55.34 35.60
N PRO A 311 24.80 56.25 36.02
CA PRO A 311 24.51 57.12 37.14
C PRO A 311 23.33 58.02 36.76
N GLY A 312 22.19 57.72 37.37
CA GLY A 312 21.01 58.57 37.32
C GLY A 312 21.37 60.01 37.71
N PRO A 313 20.54 61.00 37.33
CA PRO A 313 20.85 62.41 37.59
C PRO A 313 21.21 62.67 39.06
N VAL A 314 20.57 61.97 40.00
CA VAL A 314 20.85 62.02 41.44
C VAL A 314 22.30 61.65 41.78
N SER A 315 22.87 60.59 41.20
CA SER A 315 24.25 60.17 41.44
C SER A 315 25.27 61.19 40.91
N ARG A 316 24.96 61.85 39.78
CA ARG A 316 25.75 62.96 39.25
C ARG A 316 25.71 64.20 40.15
N TYR A 317 24.55 64.52 40.72
CA TYR A 317 24.42 65.60 41.71
C TYR A 317 25.14 65.28 43.02
N GLU A 318 25.04 64.06 43.53
CA GLU A 318 25.73 63.61 44.75
C GLU A 318 27.26 63.66 44.57
N SER A 319 27.77 63.20 43.43
CA SER A 319 29.20 63.30 43.10
C SER A 319 29.66 64.75 43.12
N ARG A 320 28.93 65.64 42.45
CA ARG A 320 29.22 67.08 42.44
C ARG A 320 29.14 67.72 43.83
N THR A 321 28.17 67.30 44.64
CA THR A 321 27.97 67.80 46.01
C THR A 321 29.09 67.34 46.95
N ARG A 322 29.60 66.11 46.80
CA ARG A 322 30.75 65.61 47.56
C ARG A 322 32.03 66.39 47.26
N TYR A 323 32.29 66.71 45.99
CA TYR A 323 33.42 67.57 45.63
C TYR A 323 33.28 68.98 46.22
N ALA A 324 32.09 69.58 46.16
CA ALA A 324 31.83 70.89 46.74
C ALA A 324 32.00 70.90 48.27
N GLN A 325 31.53 69.86 48.96
CA GLN A 325 31.68 69.72 50.42
C GLN A 325 33.14 69.51 50.84
N SER A 326 33.92 68.75 50.06
CA SER A 326 35.36 68.58 50.32
C SER A 326 36.10 69.92 50.20
N GLN A 327 35.79 70.69 49.16
CA GLN A 327 36.37 72.03 48.96
C GLN A 327 35.96 73.00 50.08
N GLU A 328 34.71 72.92 50.55
CA GLU A 328 34.22 73.74 51.66
C GLU A 328 34.90 73.37 53.00
N ALA A 329 35.19 72.10 53.23
CA ALA A 329 35.89 71.64 54.43
C ALA A 329 37.34 72.16 54.49
N GLU A 330 38.04 72.12 53.35
CA GLU A 330 39.40 72.66 53.21
C GLU A 330 39.43 74.17 53.49
N LEU A 331 38.49 74.93 52.91
CA LEU A 331 38.35 76.37 53.17
C LEU A 331 38.05 76.70 54.64
N LYS A 332 37.24 75.89 55.33
CA LYS A 332 36.95 76.07 56.76
C LYS A 332 38.18 75.84 57.62
N GLN A 333 39.01 74.86 57.27
CA GLN A 333 40.26 74.59 57.97
C GLN A 333 41.23 75.76 57.84
N ASP A 334 41.40 76.30 56.63
CA ASP A 334 42.24 77.48 56.39
C ASP A 334 41.75 78.71 57.18
N LEU A 335 40.44 78.93 57.23
CA LEU A 335 39.84 80.02 58.00
C LEU A 335 40.12 79.88 59.50
N HIS A 336 40.06 78.65 60.04
CA HIS A 336 40.39 78.39 61.44
C HIS A 336 41.87 78.68 61.75
N ASN A 337 42.78 78.23 60.86
CA ASN A 337 44.22 78.50 60.98
C ASN A 337 44.51 80.00 60.99
N LEU A 338 43.91 80.75 60.06
CA LEU A 338 44.09 82.20 59.96
C LEU A 338 43.53 82.93 61.20
N ARG A 339 42.42 82.44 61.76
CA ARG A 339 41.83 82.99 62.98
C ARG A 339 42.70 82.76 64.21
N SER A 340 43.30 81.57 64.34
CA SER A 340 44.25 81.27 65.42
C SER A 340 45.47 82.18 65.33
N GLN A 341 46.03 82.33 64.13
CA GLN A 341 47.16 83.23 63.88
C GLN A 341 46.83 84.69 64.23
N ALA A 342 45.63 85.16 63.89
CA ALA A 342 45.18 86.49 64.28
C ALA A 342 45.06 86.67 65.81
N GLN A 343 44.61 85.64 66.53
CA GLN A 343 44.55 85.65 68.00
C GLN A 343 45.96 85.68 68.63
N GLU A 344 46.91 84.94 68.08
CA GLU A 344 48.31 84.98 68.52
C GLU A 344 48.93 86.37 68.32
N TYR A 345 48.71 87.00 67.16
CA TYR A 345 49.18 88.37 66.93
C TYR A 345 48.50 89.37 67.87
N LYS A 346 47.21 89.18 68.17
CA LYS A 346 46.50 90.00 69.16
C LYS A 346 47.12 89.85 70.56
N TYR A 347 47.45 88.62 70.97
CA TYR A 347 48.09 88.37 72.26
C TYR A 347 49.48 89.00 72.33
N LYS A 348 50.31 88.81 71.30
CA LYS A 348 51.64 89.44 71.20
C LYS A 348 51.55 90.97 71.26
N LEU A 349 50.54 91.55 70.60
CA LEU A 349 50.29 92.98 70.66
C LEU A 349 49.91 93.43 72.08
N GLN A 350 49.02 92.70 72.76
CA GLN A 350 48.63 92.99 74.13
C GLN A 350 49.81 92.87 75.10
N GLU A 351 50.68 91.87 74.91
CA GLU A 351 51.90 91.68 75.68
C GLU A 351 52.91 92.81 75.45
N ALA A 352 53.06 93.28 74.22
CA ALA A 352 53.89 94.44 73.87
C ALA A 352 53.33 95.73 74.48
N LEU A 353 52.01 95.93 74.44
CA LEU A 353 51.34 97.05 75.10
C LEU A 353 51.57 97.03 76.62
N GLN A 354 51.45 95.87 77.26
CA GLN A 354 51.68 95.73 78.70
C GLN A 354 53.15 96.02 79.08
N ARG A 355 54.11 95.59 78.25
CA ARG A 355 55.53 95.97 78.40
C ARG A 355 55.74 97.47 78.24
N ASN A 356 55.10 98.10 77.26
CA ASN A 356 55.19 99.55 77.09
C ASN A 356 54.64 100.30 78.30
N THR A 357 53.49 99.88 78.87
CA THR A 357 52.98 100.52 80.09
C THR A 357 53.90 100.33 81.30
N ALA A 358 54.60 99.20 81.40
CA ALA A 358 55.60 99.00 82.47
C ALA A 358 56.82 99.93 82.27
N LEU A 359 57.31 100.06 81.03
CA LEU A 359 58.38 101.00 80.69
C LEU A 359 57.97 102.46 80.91
N GLU A 360 56.73 102.84 80.59
CA GLU A 360 56.19 104.17 80.89
C GLU A 360 56.11 104.43 82.41
N SER A 361 55.78 103.42 83.21
CA SER A 361 55.80 103.53 84.67
C SER A 361 57.21 103.65 85.26
N ASP A 362 58.20 102.99 84.65
CA ASP A 362 59.62 103.13 85.01
C ASP A 362 60.16 104.52 84.66
N VAL A 363 59.70 105.12 83.56
CA VAL A 363 60.01 106.51 83.18
C VAL A 363 59.29 107.53 84.08
N SER A 364 58.15 107.18 84.67
CA SER A 364 57.34 108.06 85.53
C SER A 364 57.71 108.03 87.03
N SER A 365 58.78 107.31 87.43
CA SER A 365 59.32 107.34 88.80
C SER A 365 60.05 108.67 89.10
N PRO A 366 59.81 109.34 90.24
CA PRO A 366 60.17 110.76 90.45
C PRO A 366 61.63 110.99 90.87
N ALA A 367 62.60 110.30 90.26
CA ALA A 367 64.03 110.43 90.59
C ALA A 367 64.90 111.07 89.49
N LEU A 368 64.35 111.45 88.33
CA LEU A 368 65.08 112.25 87.33
C LEU A 368 64.15 113.23 86.58
N SER A 369 64.05 114.47 87.06
CA SER A 369 64.21 115.67 86.23
C SER A 369 64.23 116.92 87.10
N HIS A 370 65.36 117.62 87.07
CA HIS A 370 65.63 118.87 87.79
C HIS A 370 65.45 120.04 86.82
N TYR A 371 64.87 121.15 87.31
CA TYR A 371 64.81 122.50 86.71
C TYR A 371 63.94 122.77 85.46
N GLY A 372 63.00 123.72 85.63
CA GLY A 372 63.01 124.99 84.86
C GLY A 372 62.20 125.11 83.55
N HIS A 373 60.93 125.52 83.68
CA HIS A 373 60.21 126.69 83.09
C HIS A 373 60.62 127.36 81.72
N PRO A 374 59.72 128.16 81.07
CA PRO A 374 59.05 127.78 79.80
C PRO A 374 59.17 128.82 78.65
N ASN A 375 58.36 128.62 77.58
CA ASN A 375 58.01 129.47 76.40
C ASN A 375 58.78 129.16 75.10
N ASN A 376 58.20 129.05 73.90
CA ASN A 376 56.83 129.08 73.38
C ASN A 376 56.89 128.67 71.88
N ILE A 377 55.73 128.27 71.30
CA ILE A 377 55.38 128.21 69.86
C ILE A 377 55.71 126.92 69.08
N GLY A 378 54.65 126.26 68.58
CA GLY A 378 54.73 125.38 67.40
C GLY A 378 53.75 124.21 67.31
N VAL A 379 52.44 124.44 67.49
CA VAL A 379 51.41 123.43 67.21
C VAL A 379 51.32 123.21 65.70
N PHE A 380 51.62 122.00 65.21
CA PHE A 380 51.17 121.53 63.90
C PHE A 380 50.38 120.23 64.04
N HIS A 381 49.10 120.36 63.74
CA HIS A 381 48.11 119.31 63.62
C HIS A 381 48.22 118.77 62.18
N LEU A 382 48.43 117.46 61.98
CA LEU A 382 48.09 116.82 60.71
C LEU A 382 47.28 115.55 60.97
N THR A 383 45.99 115.72 60.73
CA THR A 383 44.89 114.78 60.65
C THR A 383 45.14 113.66 59.63
N ILE A 384 45.06 112.41 60.07
CA ILE A 384 44.82 111.27 59.17
C ILE A 384 43.31 111.20 58.95
N SER A 385 42.86 111.80 57.84
CA SER A 385 41.46 111.81 57.43
C SER A 385 41.06 110.43 56.92
N SER A 386 40.13 109.80 57.62
CA SER A 386 39.36 108.65 57.13
C SER A 386 38.36 109.16 56.08
N SER A 387 38.37 108.60 54.88
CA SER A 387 37.24 108.72 53.96
C SER A 387 37.05 107.45 53.14
N SER A 388 36.01 106.72 53.57
CA SER A 388 35.09 105.90 52.79
C SER A 388 35.05 106.23 51.29
N ARG A 389 35.11 105.20 50.44
CA ARG A 389 33.97 104.81 49.58
C ARG A 389 34.25 103.56 48.74
N ARG A 390 33.20 102.73 48.72
CA ARG A 390 32.90 101.61 47.84
C ARG A 390 33.35 101.81 46.39
N SER A 391 33.78 100.73 45.74
CA SER A 391 33.29 100.40 44.40
C SER A 391 33.13 98.88 44.27
N ILE A 392 31.88 98.45 44.23
CA ILE A 392 31.46 97.10 43.85
C ILE A 392 31.30 97.14 42.34
N THR A 393 32.21 96.49 41.62
CA THR A 393 32.04 96.25 40.19
C THR A 393 31.32 94.92 40.01
N TYR A 394 30.03 94.99 39.70
CA TYR A 394 29.22 93.83 39.31
C TYR A 394 29.74 93.29 37.97
N LEU A 395 30.32 92.08 37.97
CA LEU A 395 30.46 91.28 36.76
C LEU A 395 29.17 90.50 36.52
N ARG A 396 28.50 90.93 35.46
CA ARG A 396 27.29 90.43 34.81
C ARG A 396 27.43 88.95 34.43
N THR A 397 26.61 88.08 35.04
CA THR A 397 26.31 86.75 34.50
C THR A 397 25.30 86.89 33.36
N PRO A 398 25.50 86.26 32.18
CA PRO A 398 24.47 86.20 31.15
C PRO A 398 23.39 85.19 31.56
N SER A 399 22.13 85.62 31.46
CA SER A 399 20.95 84.78 31.50
C SER A 399 20.94 83.83 30.31
N ILE A 400 20.87 82.52 30.55
CA ILE A 400 20.46 81.54 29.55
C ILE A 400 18.96 81.33 29.75
N GLN A 401 18.19 81.74 28.74
CA GLN A 401 16.79 81.36 28.59
C GLN A 401 16.70 79.85 28.35
N LEU A 402 15.93 79.16 29.19
CA LEU A 402 15.30 77.91 28.81
C LEU A 402 14.14 78.26 27.88
N SER A 403 14.36 78.06 26.58
CA SER A 403 13.28 77.89 25.62
C SER A 403 12.58 76.56 25.93
N ASN A 404 11.37 76.64 26.46
CA ASN A 404 10.43 75.53 26.44
C ASN A 404 10.15 75.11 24.99
N PHE A 405 10.20 73.80 24.77
CA PHE A 405 9.41 73.10 23.76
C PHE A 405 7.91 73.22 24.06
#